data_AF-A0A530QKS4-F1
#
_entry.id   AF-A0A530QKS4-F1
#
_cell.length_a   1.000
_cell.length_b   1.000
_cell.length_c   1.000
_cell.angle_alpha   90.00
_cell.angle_beta   90.00
_cell.angle_gamma   90.00
#
_symmetry.space_group_name_H-M   'P 1'
#
loop_
_entity.id
_entity.type
_entity.pdbx_description
1 polymer ?
#
loop_
_entity_poly.entity_id
_entity_poly.type
_entity_poly.pdbx_seq_one_letter_code
_entity_poly.pdbx_strand_id
1 'polypeptide(L)'
;LIAPQNPYDLNQLDIMDSRLPPGSQSMTGTTFWLGTDDQGRDMLSGIIYGLRISLGVGVSSALFAALFGASLGLLAAYVGGRTETAIMRIVDLQLSFPSILVALMILAFLGKGILNVVLALVIVEWATYARAARGT
;
A
#
# COMPACT_ATOMS: atom_id res chain seq x y z
N LEU A 1 6.81 9.04 22.16
CA LEU A 1 5.58 8.98 21.34
C LEU A 1 5.93 9.29 19.89
N ILE A 2 5.34 8.59 18.92
CA ILE A 2 5.52 8.86 17.47
C ILE A 2 4.60 10.02 17.01
N ALA A 3 3.47 10.21 17.68
CA ALA A 3 2.52 11.30 17.46
C ALA A 3 1.82 11.65 18.80
N PRO A 4 1.12 12.78 18.92
CA PRO A 4 0.47 13.24 20.16
C PRO A 4 -0.50 12.24 20.80
N GLN A 5 -1.25 11.49 20.00
CA GLN A 5 -2.19 10.45 20.45
C GLN A 5 -1.81 9.10 19.82
N ASN A 6 -2.15 7.98 20.47
CA ASN A 6 -2.13 6.68 19.82
C ASN A 6 -3.51 6.39 19.20
N PRO A 7 -3.66 6.40 17.86
CA PRO A 7 -4.95 6.21 17.17
C PRO A 7 -5.58 4.83 17.37
N TYR A 8 -4.83 3.87 17.92
CA TYR A 8 -5.26 2.48 18.13
C TYR A 8 -5.61 2.17 19.58
N ASP A 9 -5.33 3.08 20.52
CA ASP A 9 -5.71 2.91 21.92
C ASP A 9 -7.07 3.56 22.16
N LEU A 10 -8.12 2.74 22.19
CA LEU A 10 -9.50 3.20 22.33
C LEU A 10 -9.77 3.93 23.66
N ASN A 11 -8.97 3.67 24.69
CA ASN A 11 -9.13 4.33 25.99
C ASN A 11 -8.75 5.82 25.96
N GLN A 12 -8.02 6.25 24.93
CA GLN A 12 -7.62 7.64 24.73
C GLN A 12 -8.62 8.43 23.87
N LEU A 13 -9.65 7.77 23.34
CA LEU A 13 -10.64 8.40 22.46
C LEU A 13 -11.85 8.84 23.28
N ASP A 14 -12.28 10.08 23.08
CA ASP A 14 -13.52 10.60 23.65
C ASP A 14 -14.45 11.07 22.52
N ILE A 15 -15.64 10.49 22.47
CA ILE A 15 -16.67 10.82 21.47
C ILE A 15 -17.14 12.27 21.64
N MET A 16 -17.01 12.85 22.83
CA MET A 16 -17.33 14.26 23.07
C MET A 16 -16.41 15.20 22.31
N ASP A 17 -15.19 14.76 21.99
CA ASP A 17 -14.23 15.48 21.16
C ASP A 17 -14.39 15.17 19.65
N SER A 18 -15.54 14.63 19.22
CA SER A 18 -15.77 14.29 17.80
C SER A 18 -15.93 15.53 16.91
N ARG A 19 -15.36 15.45 15.70
CA ARG A 19 -15.50 16.46 14.62
C ARG A 19 -15.10 17.89 15.04
N LEU A 20 -14.14 18.01 15.94
CA LEU A 20 -13.63 19.31 16.34
C LEU A 20 -12.80 19.93 15.21
N PRO A 21 -12.88 21.26 15.01
CA PRO A 21 -12.08 21.95 14.01
C PRO A 21 -10.58 21.93 14.36
N PRO A 22 -9.70 22.16 13.37
CA PRO A 22 -8.27 22.33 13.61
C PRO A 22 -7.95 23.39 14.66
N GLY A 23 -7.03 23.08 15.57
CA GLY A 23 -6.58 23.96 16.67
C GLY A 23 -7.46 23.94 17.91
N SER A 24 -8.52 23.13 17.94
CA SER A 24 -9.34 22.88 19.12
C SER A 24 -8.56 22.17 20.23
N GLN A 25 -8.96 22.38 21.47
CA GLN A 25 -8.44 21.63 22.62
C GLN A 25 -9.47 20.58 23.04
N SER A 26 -8.96 19.38 23.31
CA SER A 26 -9.67 18.29 23.97
C SER A 26 -10.11 18.71 25.37
N MET A 27 -11.16 18.05 25.87
CA MET A 27 -11.56 18.10 27.29
C MET A 27 -10.39 17.82 28.26
N THR A 28 -9.39 17.05 27.81
CA THR A 28 -8.18 16.67 28.57
C THR A 28 -7.02 17.66 28.43
N GLY A 29 -7.19 18.76 27.69
CA GLY A 29 -6.19 19.80 27.46
C GLY A 29 -5.22 19.52 26.29
N THR A 30 -5.42 18.44 25.54
CA THR A 30 -4.61 18.11 24.35
C THR A 30 -5.08 18.94 23.15
N THR A 31 -4.17 19.62 22.44
CA THR A 31 -4.52 20.38 21.23
C THR A 31 -4.57 19.48 19.99
N PHE A 32 -5.71 19.46 19.30
CA PHE A 32 -5.90 18.79 18.02
C PHE A 32 -5.53 19.70 16.84
N TRP A 33 -4.27 19.67 16.44
CA TRP A 33 -3.73 20.56 15.40
C TRP A 33 -4.47 20.49 14.07
N LEU A 34 -4.89 19.30 13.66
CA LEU A 34 -5.66 19.08 12.43
C LEU A 34 -7.13 18.75 12.69
N GLY A 35 -7.59 18.89 13.93
CA GLY A 35 -8.93 18.52 14.36
C GLY A 35 -9.06 17.01 14.60
N THR A 36 -10.30 16.57 14.76
CA THR A 36 -10.64 15.17 15.10
C THR A 36 -11.59 14.54 14.08
N ASP A 37 -11.55 13.21 14.00
CA ASP A 37 -12.54 12.44 13.24
C ASP A 37 -13.87 12.25 13.98
N ASP A 38 -14.74 11.39 13.44
CA ASP A 38 -16.06 11.10 14.00
C ASP A 38 -16.03 10.37 15.35
N GLN A 39 -14.88 9.82 15.74
CA GLN A 39 -14.68 9.11 17.00
C GLN A 39 -13.85 9.91 18.01
N GLY A 40 -13.52 11.17 17.71
CA GLY A 40 -12.69 12.03 18.57
C GLY A 40 -11.20 11.71 18.52
N ARG A 41 -10.73 11.09 17.43
CA ARG A 41 -9.33 10.77 17.22
C ARG A 41 -8.59 11.91 16.54
N ASP A 42 -7.41 12.23 17.04
CA ASP A 42 -6.52 13.25 16.47
C ASP A 42 -6.13 12.89 15.03
N MET A 43 -6.56 13.73 14.08
CA MET A 43 -6.30 13.51 12.66
C MET A 43 -4.80 13.54 12.34
N LEU A 44 -4.02 14.39 13.02
CA LEU A 44 -2.57 14.46 12.82
C LEU A 44 -1.90 13.13 13.17
N SER A 45 -2.23 12.58 14.35
CA SER A 45 -1.75 11.26 14.77
C SER A 45 -2.22 10.16 13.82
N GLY A 46 -3.49 10.18 13.39
CA GLY A 46 -4.02 9.25 12.39
C GLY A 46 -3.22 9.25 11.09
N ILE A 47 -2.87 10.43 10.57
CA ILE A 47 -2.06 10.60 9.37
C ILE A 47 -0.64 10.04 9.57
N ILE A 48 0.02 10.36 10.69
CA ILE A 48 1.40 9.91 10.95
C ILE A 48 1.46 8.37 11.07
N TYR A 49 0.54 7.76 11.79
CA TYR A 49 0.48 6.30 11.90
C TYR A 49 0.10 5.63 10.58
N GLY A 50 -0.86 6.21 9.85
CA GLY A 50 -1.24 5.76 8.51
C GLY A 50 -0.06 5.83 7.53
N LEU A 51 0.72 6.92 7.55
CA LEU A 51 1.89 7.12 6.71
C LEU A 51 2.92 6.00 6.90
N ARG A 52 3.18 5.56 8.14
CA ARG A 52 4.10 4.44 8.41
C ARG A 52 3.66 3.17 7.70
N ILE A 53 2.37 2.86 7.75
CA ILE A 53 1.80 1.67 7.10
C ILE A 53 1.87 1.83 5.59
N SER A 54 1.42 2.97 5.04
CA SER A 54 1.40 3.23 3.60
C SER A 54 2.81 3.19 2.99
N LEU A 55 3.81 3.80 3.64
CA LEU A 55 5.20 3.74 3.21
C LEU A 55 5.75 2.31 3.29
N GLY A 56 5.48 1.60 4.38
CA GLY A 56 5.90 0.21 4.54
C GLY A 56 5.33 -0.69 3.44
N VAL A 57 4.03 -0.55 3.14
CA VAL A 57 3.36 -1.30 2.06
C VAL A 57 3.96 -0.93 0.70
N GLY A 58 3.99 0.36 0.35
CA GLY A 58 4.43 0.80 -0.98
C GLY A 58 5.90 0.47 -1.26
N VAL A 59 6.80 0.69 -0.29
CA VAL A 59 8.24 0.37 -0.46
C VAL A 59 8.45 -1.14 -0.56
N SER A 60 7.82 -1.93 0.31
CA SER A 60 7.99 -3.39 0.29
C SER A 60 7.41 -4.00 -0.99
N SER A 61 6.20 -3.60 -1.40
CA SER A 61 5.58 -4.12 -2.62
C SER A 61 6.40 -3.75 -3.86
N ALA A 62 6.82 -2.49 -3.99
CA ALA A 62 7.63 -2.04 -5.12
C ALA A 62 8.98 -2.78 -5.17
N LEU A 63 9.64 -2.96 -4.02
CA LEU A 63 10.92 -3.68 -3.96
C LEU A 63 10.75 -5.14 -4.39
N PHE A 64 9.76 -5.86 -3.87
CA PHE A 64 9.55 -7.26 -4.23
C PHE A 64 9.06 -7.42 -5.68
N ALA A 65 8.17 -6.55 -6.15
CA ALA A 65 7.72 -6.54 -7.54
C ALA A 65 8.87 -6.27 -8.50
N ALA A 66 9.73 -5.30 -8.17
CA ALA A 66 10.92 -4.97 -8.96
C ALA A 66 11.93 -6.13 -8.96
N LEU A 67 12.25 -6.71 -7.80
CA LEU A 67 13.17 -7.84 -7.72
C LEU A 67 12.68 -9.05 -8.53
N PHE A 68 11.43 -9.45 -8.35
CA PHE A 68 10.85 -10.59 -9.05
C PHE A 68 10.70 -10.30 -10.55
N GLY A 69 10.08 -9.16 -10.89
CA GLY A 69 9.85 -8.74 -12.27
C GLY A 69 11.15 -8.55 -13.03
N ALA A 70 12.09 -7.78 -12.49
CA ALA A 70 13.36 -7.53 -13.16
C ALA A 70 14.18 -8.81 -13.35
N SER A 71 14.18 -9.73 -12.38
CA SER A 71 14.86 -11.03 -12.54
C SER A 71 14.30 -11.80 -13.74
N LEU A 72 12.98 -11.87 -13.89
CA LEU A 72 12.34 -12.52 -15.04
C LEU A 72 12.56 -11.77 -16.35
N GLY A 73 12.51 -10.43 -16.33
CA GLY A 73 12.78 -9.58 -17.49
C GLY A 73 14.20 -9.72 -18.01
N LEU A 74 15.19 -9.70 -17.11
CA LEU A 74 16.60 -9.92 -17.44
C LEU A 74 16.84 -11.34 -17.95
N LEU A 75 16.20 -12.35 -17.33
CA LEU A 75 16.29 -13.74 -17.80
C LEU A 75 15.70 -13.89 -19.21
N ALA A 76 14.56 -13.25 -19.48
CA ALA A 76 13.97 -13.21 -20.82
C ALA A 76 14.92 -12.56 -21.84
N ALA A 77 15.50 -11.41 -21.51
CA ALA A 77 16.42 -10.69 -22.38
C ALA A 77 17.73 -11.45 -22.63
N TYR A 78 18.26 -12.13 -21.60
CA TYR A 78 19.53 -12.86 -21.71
C TYR A 78 19.40 -14.16 -22.52
N VAL A 79 18.35 -14.95 -22.27
CA VAL A 79 18.15 -16.25 -22.93
C VAL A 79 17.55 -16.09 -24.33
N GLY A 80 16.63 -15.13 -24.49
CA GLY A 80 15.92 -14.89 -25.75
C GLY A 80 14.99 -16.04 -26.18
N GLY A 81 14.49 -15.93 -27.42
CA GLY A 81 13.81 -17.02 -28.13
C GLY A 81 12.51 -17.49 -27.47
N ARG A 82 12.39 -18.80 -27.21
CA ARG A 82 11.16 -19.41 -26.66
C ARG A 82 10.89 -18.99 -25.21
N THR A 83 11.94 -18.87 -24.40
CA THR A 83 11.83 -18.47 -22.99
C THR A 83 11.35 -17.03 -22.87
N GLU A 84 11.93 -16.14 -23.66
CA GLU A 84 11.48 -14.75 -23.78
C GLU A 84 10.02 -14.68 -24.20
N THR A 85 9.66 -15.40 -25.26
CA THR A 85 8.28 -15.42 -25.76
C THR A 85 7.31 -15.91 -24.68
N ALA A 86 7.64 -16.96 -23.93
CA ALA A 86 6.79 -17.49 -22.88
C ALA A 86 6.60 -16.48 -21.73
N ILE A 87 7.68 -15.88 -21.24
CA ILE A 87 7.63 -14.90 -20.14
C ILE A 87 6.84 -13.66 -20.59
N MET A 88 7.16 -13.12 -21.77
CA MET A 88 6.48 -11.93 -22.27
C MET A 88 5.01 -12.19 -22.58
N ARG A 89 4.62 -13.41 -22.98
CA ARG A 89 3.21 -13.77 -23.12
C ARG A 89 2.45 -13.71 -21.79
N ILE A 90 3.05 -14.19 -20.69
CA ILE A 90 2.43 -14.08 -19.37
C ILE A 90 2.31 -12.62 -18.95
N VAL A 91 3.36 -11.83 -19.17
CA VAL A 91 3.38 -10.38 -18.90
C VAL A 91 2.28 -9.66 -19.69
N ASP A 92 2.16 -9.94 -20.99
CA ASP A 92 1.15 -9.34 -21.87
C ASP A 92 -0.27 -9.72 -21.45
N LEU A 93 -0.50 -10.99 -21.10
CA LEU A 93 -1.79 -11.45 -20.58
C LEU A 93 -2.15 -10.71 -19.30
N GLN A 94 -1.21 -10.56 -18.37
CA GLN A 94 -1.47 -9.86 -17.13
C GLN A 94 -1.75 -8.37 -17.33
N LEU A 95 -0.94 -7.69 -18.15
CA LEU A 95 -1.10 -6.26 -18.45
C LEU A 95 -2.32 -5.95 -19.31
N SER A 96 -2.99 -6.96 -19.88
CA SER A 96 -4.25 -6.78 -20.60
C SER A 96 -5.44 -6.50 -19.68
N PHE A 97 -5.35 -6.86 -18.40
CA PHE A 97 -6.37 -6.57 -17.41
C PHE A 97 -6.09 -5.22 -16.71
N PRO A 98 -7.12 -4.43 -16.38
CA PRO A 98 -6.95 -3.26 -15.52
C PRO A 98 -6.36 -3.67 -14.17
N SER A 99 -5.20 -3.10 -13.81
CA SER A 99 -4.43 -3.46 -12.62
C SER A 99 -5.25 -3.40 -11.33
N ILE A 100 -6.10 -2.37 -11.20
CA ILE A 100 -6.97 -2.20 -10.04
C ILE A 100 -7.99 -3.33 -9.89
N LEU A 101 -8.52 -3.87 -11.01
CA LEU A 101 -9.49 -4.97 -10.97
C LEU A 101 -8.82 -6.26 -10.50
N VAL A 102 -7.61 -6.54 -11.00
CA VAL A 102 -6.82 -7.71 -10.58
C VAL A 102 -6.47 -7.59 -9.09
N ALA A 103 -6.02 -6.41 -8.65
CA ALA A 103 -5.71 -6.16 -7.24
C ALA A 103 -6.93 -6.42 -6.33
N LEU A 104 -8.10 -5.88 -6.71
CA LEU A 104 -9.35 -6.06 -5.95
C LEU A 104 -9.82 -7.52 -5.94
N MET A 105 -9.72 -8.23 -7.06
CA MET A 105 -10.03 -9.67 -7.11
C MET A 105 -9.13 -10.45 -6.15
N ILE A 106 -7.81 -10.26 -6.22
CA ILE A 106 -6.86 -10.93 -5.33
C ILE A 106 -7.19 -10.62 -3.87
N LEU A 107 -7.46 -9.35 -3.53
CA LEU A 107 -7.85 -8.96 -2.18
C LEU A 107 -9.15 -9.59 -1.70
N ALA A 108 -10.14 -9.74 -2.59
CA ALA A 108 -11.40 -10.39 -2.27
C ALA A 108 -11.19 -11.87 -1.89
N PHE A 109 -10.22 -12.56 -2.52
CA PHE A 109 -9.86 -13.93 -2.18
C PHE A 109 -8.96 -14.05 -0.95
N LEU A 110 -7.92 -13.21 -0.85
CA LEU A 110 -6.94 -13.28 0.26
C LEU A 110 -7.51 -12.73 1.57
N GLY A 111 -8.49 -11.83 1.51
CA GLY A 111 -9.07 -11.17 2.67
C GLY A 111 -8.22 -10.02 3.21
N LYS A 112 -8.60 -9.51 4.39
CA LYS A 112 -7.99 -8.32 5.00
C LYS A 112 -6.61 -8.64 5.60
N GLY A 113 -5.66 -7.74 5.38
CA GLY A 113 -4.35 -7.81 6.03
C GLY A 113 -3.28 -7.03 5.26
N ILE A 114 -2.32 -6.44 5.98
CA ILE A 114 -1.22 -5.67 5.37
C ILE A 114 -0.42 -6.55 4.40
N LEU A 115 -0.12 -7.79 4.81
CA LEU A 115 0.61 -8.74 3.98
C LEU A 115 -0.14 -9.08 2.68
N ASN A 116 -1.46 -9.25 2.76
CA ASN A 116 -2.28 -9.56 1.59
C ASN A 116 -2.28 -8.41 0.58
N VAL A 117 -2.29 -7.16 1.08
CA VAL A 117 -2.15 -5.96 0.22
C VAL A 117 -0.79 -5.95 -0.46
N VAL A 118 0.29 -6.22 0.28
CA VAL A 118 1.64 -6.28 -0.29
C VAL A 118 1.71 -7.37 -1.37
N LEU A 119 1.22 -8.59 -1.10
CA LEU A 119 1.21 -9.68 -2.06
C LEU A 119 0.40 -9.35 -3.32
N ALA A 120 -0.78 -8.75 -3.17
CA ALA A 120 -1.60 -8.34 -4.30
C ALA A 120 -0.89 -7.31 -5.18
N LEU A 121 -0.25 -6.30 -4.57
CA LEU A 121 0.52 -5.30 -5.31
C LEU A 121 1.73 -5.92 -6.02
N VAL A 122 2.46 -6.83 -5.38
CA VAL A 122 3.58 -7.55 -6.01
C VAL A 122 3.13 -8.33 -7.24
N ILE A 123 2.04 -9.10 -7.09
CA ILE A 123 1.46 -9.88 -8.19
C ILE A 123 0.96 -8.98 -9.31
N VAL A 124 0.47 -7.78 -9.03
CA VAL A 124 -0.04 -6.88 -10.07
C VAL A 124 1.08 -6.13 -10.79
N GLU A 125 2.09 -5.67 -10.06
CA GLU A 125 3.11 -4.76 -10.59
C GLU A 125 4.33 -5.45 -11.20
N TRP A 126 4.62 -6.71 -10.86
CA TRP A 126 5.83 -7.39 -11.36
C TRP A 126 5.92 -7.42 -12.89
N ALA A 127 4.79 -7.51 -13.58
CA ALA A 127 4.74 -7.58 -15.04
C ALA A 127 5.28 -6.28 -15.68
N THR A 128 4.99 -5.12 -15.07
CA THR A 128 5.52 -3.83 -15.50
C THR A 128 7.04 -3.78 -15.35
N TYR A 129 7.56 -4.24 -14.20
CA TYR A 129 9.01 -4.30 -13.96
C TYR A 129 9.71 -5.31 -14.88
N ALA A 130 9.09 -6.47 -15.14
CA ALA A 130 9.63 -7.46 -16.08
C ALA A 130 9.77 -6.91 -17.50
N ARG A 131 8.73 -6.20 -17.98
CA ARG A 131 8.78 -5.56 -19.30
C ARG A 131 9.84 -4.46 -19.36
N ALA A 132 9.94 -3.62 -18.32
CA ALA A 132 10.95 -2.57 -18.24
C ALA A 132 12.38 -3.14 -18.23
N ALA A 133 12.64 -4.18 -17.43
CA ALA A 133 13.96 -4.78 -17.29
C ALA A 133 14.40 -5.60 -18.51
N ARG A 134 13.46 -6.17 -19.27
CA ARG A 134 13.77 -6.77 -20.57
C ARG A 134 14.33 -5.72 -21.54
N GLY A 135 13.98 -4.44 -21.34
CA GLY A 135 14.30 -3.34 -22.23
C GLY A 135 13.31 -3.34 -23.39
N THR A 136 12.23 -2.57 -23.25
CA THR A 136 11.20 -2.36 -24.30
C THR A 136 11.79 -2.38 -25.70
#